data_AF-R6CHU0-F1
#
_entry.id   AF-R6CHU0-F1
#
_cell.length_a   1.000
_cell.length_b   1.000
_cell.length_c   1.000
_cell.angle_alpha   90.00
_cell.angle_beta   90.00
_cell.angle_gamma   90.00
#
_symmetry.space_group_name_H-M   'P 1'
#
loop_
_entity.id
_entity.type
_entity.pdbx_description
1 polymer ?
#
loop_
_entity_poly.entity_id
_entity_poly.type
_entity_poly.pdbx_seq_one_letter_code
_entity_poly.pdbx_strand_id
1 'polypeptide(L)'
;MIFFRIQAINAKAYYSFTVKGVKCIVLDANYNEDGSHYDCGNFDWTYAMVPKEEIAWLKKELNEGNEDIIVFIHQLLSKSAPSCVCVQNASEIRSLFESNSRVKVVFQGHHHEGHYEEINGIHYITIPGMIEGESPENNTYAVVELDKNGRILVDGYRKCPDRILETRK
;
A
#
# COMPACT_ATOMS: atom_id res chain seq x y z
N MET A 1 1.35 5.57 -11.26
CA MET A 1 1.63 6.59 -10.22
C MET A 1 0.33 6.89 -9.50
N ILE A 2 0.12 6.32 -8.31
CA ILE A 2 -0.99 6.70 -7.44
C ILE A 2 -0.39 7.48 -6.28
N PHE A 3 -0.59 8.80 -6.29
CA PHE A 3 -0.42 9.65 -5.12
C PHE A 3 -1.82 10.06 -4.69
N PHE A 4 -2.28 9.61 -3.53
CA PHE A 4 -3.46 10.18 -2.90
C PHE A 4 -3.02 11.36 -2.04
N ARG A 5 -3.04 12.57 -2.60
CA ARG A 5 -2.89 13.79 -1.81
C ARG A 5 -4.07 14.71 -2.11
N ILE A 6 -5.05 14.73 -1.23
CA ILE A 6 -6.06 15.80 -1.20
C ILE A 6 -5.50 16.89 -0.29
N GLN A 7 -4.87 17.91 -0.85
CA GLN A 7 -4.50 19.11 -0.10
C GLN A 7 -5.75 19.95 0.18
N ALA A 8 -6.40 19.68 1.31
CA ALA A 8 -7.08 20.75 2.05
C ALA A 8 -6.10 21.32 3.08
N ILE A 9 -6.26 22.59 3.44
CA ILE A 9 -5.56 23.17 4.60
C ILE A 9 -5.92 22.30 5.82
N ASN A 10 -4.93 21.64 6.42
CA ASN A 10 -5.03 20.62 7.50
C ASN A 10 -5.46 19.19 7.11
N ALA A 11 -5.48 18.80 5.82
CA ALA A 11 -5.66 17.39 5.47
C ALA A 11 -4.41 16.56 5.82
N LYS A 12 -4.59 15.49 6.58
CA LYS A 12 -3.52 14.50 6.84
C LYS A 12 -3.16 13.77 5.55
N ALA A 13 -1.88 13.45 5.38
CA ALA A 13 -1.39 12.70 4.21
C ALA A 13 -1.81 11.22 4.24
N TYR A 14 -2.16 10.71 5.42
CA TYR A 14 -2.72 9.40 5.67
C TYR A 14 -4.16 9.51 6.19
N TYR A 15 -5.02 8.55 5.82
CA TYR A 15 -6.44 8.58 6.18
C TYR A 15 -7.09 7.20 5.99
N SER A 16 -8.29 7.04 6.54
CA SER A 16 -9.10 5.84 6.34
C SER A 16 -10.53 6.22 5.92
N PHE A 17 -11.21 5.29 5.26
CA PHE A 17 -12.62 5.41 4.91
C PHE A 17 -13.24 4.03 4.75
N THR A 18 -14.56 3.93 4.93
CA THR A 18 -15.30 2.68 4.72
C THR A 18 -16.19 2.80 3.50
N VAL A 19 -16.12 1.82 2.60
CA VAL A 19 -16.98 1.74 1.42
C VAL A 19 -17.60 0.34 1.35
N LYS A 20 -18.93 0.28 1.30
CA LYS A 20 -19.69 -0.98 1.21
C LYS A 20 -19.24 -2.08 2.20
N GLY A 21 -18.88 -1.70 3.43
CA GLY A 21 -18.46 -2.66 4.46
C GLY A 21 -17.02 -3.13 4.36
N VAL A 22 -16.17 -2.46 3.58
CA VAL A 22 -14.72 -2.65 3.53
C VAL A 22 -14.04 -1.37 3.99
N LYS A 23 -13.09 -1.51 4.92
CA LYS A 23 -12.28 -0.38 5.41
C LYS A 23 -11.02 -0.25 4.56
N CYS A 24 -10.84 0.92 3.96
CA CYS A 24 -9.64 1.29 3.22
C CYS A 24 -8.76 2.16 4.11
N ILE A 25 -7.47 1.84 4.19
CA ILE A 25 -6.46 2.62 4.92
C ILE A 25 -5.40 3.06 3.93
N VAL A 26 -5.11 4.35 3.89
CA VAL A 26 -4.05 4.94 3.04
C VAL A 26 -2.95 5.45 3.95
N LEU A 27 -1.73 4.95 3.74
CA LEU A 27 -0.52 5.30 4.48
C LEU A 27 0.39 6.23 3.67
N ASP A 28 1.15 7.08 4.36
CA ASP A 28 2.20 7.92 3.80
C ASP A 28 3.57 7.56 4.38
N ALA A 29 4.47 7.09 3.52
CA ALA A 29 5.85 6.77 3.91
C ALA A 29 6.89 7.78 3.40
N ASN A 30 6.46 8.93 2.86
CA ASN A 30 7.36 9.97 2.34
C ASN A 30 7.91 10.86 3.47
N TYR A 31 8.53 10.23 4.47
CA TYR A 31 9.19 10.91 5.58
C TYR A 31 10.65 10.49 5.68
N ASN A 32 11.48 11.47 6.07
CA ASN A 32 12.88 11.27 6.42
C ASN A 32 13.00 10.64 7.83
N GLU A 33 14.22 10.22 8.19
CA GLU A 33 14.50 9.64 9.52
C GLU A 33 14.11 10.58 10.68
N ASP A 34 14.29 11.88 10.48
CA ASP A 34 13.96 12.92 11.45
C ASP A 34 12.44 13.22 11.53
N GLY A 35 11.62 12.55 10.72
CA GLY A 35 10.19 12.75 10.63
C GLY A 35 9.76 13.97 9.82
N SER A 36 10.69 14.65 9.13
CA SER A 36 10.34 15.69 8.16
C SER A 36 9.71 15.08 6.90
N HIS A 37 8.73 15.78 6.34
CA HIS A 37 8.14 15.41 5.05
C HIS A 37 9.17 15.55 3.92
N TYR A 38 9.01 14.73 2.89
CA TYR A 38 9.73 14.93 1.63
C TYR A 38 9.30 16.23 0.98
N ASP A 39 10.29 16.98 0.51
CA ASP A 39 10.09 18.20 -0.25
C ASP A 39 11.15 18.33 -1.36
N CYS A 40 10.92 19.23 -2.31
CA CYS A 40 11.83 19.50 -3.41
C CYS A 40 13.23 19.86 -2.86
N GLY A 41 14.23 19.04 -3.21
CA GLY A 41 15.61 19.23 -2.76
C GLY A 41 15.94 18.62 -1.39
N ASN A 42 14.97 17.99 -0.72
CA ASN A 42 15.14 17.28 0.55
C ASN A 42 14.45 15.91 0.54
N PHE A 43 14.77 15.10 -0.47
CA PHE A 43 14.30 13.71 -0.54
C PHE A 43 15.39 12.79 -1.06
N ASP A 44 15.49 11.61 -0.46
CA ASP A 44 16.21 10.46 -0.99
C ASP A 44 15.14 9.43 -1.39
N TRP A 45 15.04 9.15 -2.69
CA TRP A 45 14.02 8.22 -3.19
C TRP A 45 14.23 6.79 -2.68
N THR A 46 15.43 6.45 -2.19
CA THR A 46 15.75 5.13 -1.63
C THR A 46 15.44 5.01 -0.14
N TYR A 47 15.09 6.13 0.49
CA TYR A 47 14.64 6.18 1.86
C TYR A 47 13.12 6.31 1.87
N ALA A 48 12.48 5.78 2.92
CA ALA A 48 11.07 5.99 3.21
C ALA A 48 10.80 5.51 4.63
N MET A 49 9.94 6.22 5.36
CA MET A 49 9.57 5.87 6.72
C MET A 49 8.13 6.28 6.99
N VAL A 50 7.40 5.47 7.75
CA VAL A 50 6.12 5.89 8.34
C VAL A 50 6.39 6.45 9.74
N PRO A 51 6.02 7.70 10.05
CA PRO A 51 6.36 8.34 11.32
C PRO A 51 5.57 7.74 12.48
N LYS A 52 6.10 7.88 13.71
CA LYS A 52 5.49 7.30 14.93
C LYS A 52 4.05 7.73 15.16
N GLU A 53 3.70 8.96 14.79
CA GLU A 53 2.34 9.48 14.92
C GLU A 53 1.34 8.76 14.00
N GLU A 54 1.77 8.44 12.77
CA GLU A 54 0.96 7.68 11.82
C GLU A 54 0.85 6.22 12.26
N ILE A 55 1.91 5.62 12.80
CA ILE A 55 1.84 4.27 13.39
C ILE A 55 0.86 4.23 14.57
N ALA A 56 0.88 5.26 15.43
CA ALA A 56 -0.04 5.35 16.56
C ALA A 56 -1.49 5.53 16.09
N TRP A 57 -1.72 6.28 15.03
CA TRP A 57 -3.02 6.40 14.37
C TRP A 57 -3.45 5.07 13.74
N LEU A 58 -2.58 4.41 12.97
CA LEU A 58 -2.83 3.13 12.32
C LEU A 58 -3.25 2.06 13.34
N LYS A 59 -2.59 2.01 14.51
CA LYS A 59 -2.99 1.11 15.61
C LYS A 59 -4.44 1.35 16.05
N LYS A 60 -4.92 2.60 16.07
CA LYS A 60 -6.32 2.90 16.41
C LYS A 60 -7.25 2.44 15.30
N GLU A 61 -6.91 2.76 14.04
CA GLU A 61 -7.72 2.39 12.88
C GLU A 61 -7.89 0.88 12.73
N LEU A 62 -6.82 0.10 12.95
CA LEU A 62 -6.86 -1.35 12.90
C LEU A 62 -7.78 -1.96 13.97
N ASN A 63 -7.88 -1.31 15.13
CA ASN A 63 -8.73 -1.76 16.25
C ASN A 63 -10.19 -1.27 16.15
N GLU A 64 -10.49 -0.41 15.17
CA GLU A 64 -11.84 0.16 15.00
C GLU A 64 -12.61 -0.58 13.91
N GLY A 65 -13.81 -1.05 14.24
CA GLY A 65 -14.71 -1.78 13.35
C GLY A 65 -14.43 -3.28 13.31
N ASN A 66 -15.09 -3.96 12.37
CA ASN A 66 -14.97 -5.41 12.15
C ASN A 66 -14.86 -5.77 10.65
N GLU A 67 -14.89 -4.77 9.78
CA GLU A 67 -14.81 -4.87 8.32
C GLU A 67 -13.45 -5.37 7.86
N ASP A 68 -13.38 -6.09 6.75
CA ASP A 68 -12.11 -6.38 6.10
C ASP A 68 -11.37 -5.10 5.72
N ILE A 69 -10.03 -5.16 5.79
CA ILE A 69 -9.14 -4.02 5.62
C ILE A 69 -8.28 -4.21 4.37
N ILE A 70 -8.32 -3.18 3.52
CA ILE A 70 -7.43 -2.99 2.38
C ILE A 70 -6.51 -1.82 2.69
N VAL A 71 -5.21 -2.01 2.50
CA VAL A 71 -4.20 -0.98 2.74
C VAL A 71 -3.63 -0.50 1.42
N PHE A 72 -3.37 0.79 1.32
CA PHE A 72 -2.64 1.44 0.24
C PHE A 72 -1.43 2.15 0.80
N ILE A 73 -0.27 1.97 0.18
CA ILE A 73 0.99 2.65 0.52
C ILE A 73 1.82 2.79 -0.75
N HIS A 74 2.65 3.83 -0.91
CA HIS A 74 3.44 3.95 -2.13
C HIS A 74 4.64 2.99 -2.15
N GLN A 75 5.48 3.03 -1.12
CA GLN A 75 6.70 2.22 -0.99
C GLN A 75 6.40 0.81 -0.48
N LEU A 76 7.32 -0.13 -0.74
CA LEU A 76 7.06 -1.54 -0.46
C LEU A 76 7.14 -1.84 1.04
N LEU A 77 6.26 -2.74 1.48
CA LEU A 77 6.36 -3.42 2.78
C LEU A 77 6.87 -4.86 2.61
N SER A 78 7.68 -5.12 1.58
CA SER A 78 8.16 -6.45 1.20
C SER A 78 9.27 -6.98 2.12
N LYS A 79 9.40 -8.31 2.20
CA LYS A 79 10.56 -9.01 2.81
C LYS A 79 11.60 -9.44 1.76
N SER A 80 11.19 -9.54 0.50
CA SER A 80 11.99 -10.13 -0.59
C SER A 80 12.44 -9.14 -1.67
N ALA A 81 11.88 -7.93 -1.69
CA ALA A 81 12.30 -6.87 -2.61
C ALA A 81 13.57 -6.15 -2.14
N PRO A 82 14.33 -5.48 -3.04
CA PRO A 82 15.48 -4.68 -2.66
C PRO A 82 15.14 -3.65 -1.57
N SER A 83 16.03 -3.45 -0.60
CA SER A 83 15.76 -2.57 0.55
C SER A 83 15.54 -1.11 0.16
N CYS A 84 16.16 -0.64 -0.93
CA CYS A 84 16.03 0.72 -1.44
C CYS A 84 14.63 1.07 -1.97
N VAL A 85 13.74 0.08 -2.17
CA VAL A 85 12.35 0.33 -2.56
C VAL A 85 11.36 0.08 -1.42
N CYS A 86 11.87 -0.28 -0.25
CA CYS A 86 11.08 -0.66 0.92
C CYS A 86 11.10 0.44 1.98
N VAL A 87 10.02 0.52 2.75
CA VAL A 87 9.96 1.38 3.94
C VAL A 87 10.92 0.85 5.01
N GLN A 88 11.71 1.72 5.63
CA GLN A 88 12.72 1.35 6.63
C GLN A 88 12.12 0.61 7.83
N ASN A 89 10.97 1.09 8.34
CA ASN A 89 10.22 0.45 9.41
C ASN A 89 9.11 -0.49 8.91
N ALA A 90 9.25 -1.06 7.70
CA ALA A 90 8.27 -2.00 7.14
C ALA A 90 7.99 -3.20 8.07
N SER A 91 8.98 -3.67 8.81
CA SER A 91 8.78 -4.79 9.75
C SER A 91 7.81 -4.45 10.87
N GLU A 92 7.88 -3.22 11.42
CA GLU A 92 6.95 -2.78 12.47
C GLU A 92 5.52 -2.71 11.94
N ILE A 93 5.34 -2.14 10.74
CA ILE A 93 4.04 -2.00 10.09
C ILE A 93 3.45 -3.37 9.78
N ARG A 94 4.25 -4.28 9.20
CA ARG A 94 3.83 -5.66 8.94
C ARG A 94 3.38 -6.36 10.21
N SER A 95 4.08 -6.22 11.33
CA SER A 95 3.65 -6.85 12.59
C SER A 95 2.26 -6.38 13.05
N LEU A 96 1.88 -5.14 12.77
CA LEU A 96 0.52 -4.65 13.05
C LEU A 96 -0.52 -5.32 12.14
N PHE A 97 -0.20 -5.52 10.86
CA PHE A 97 -1.09 -6.19 9.93
C PHE A 97 -1.21 -7.69 10.21
N GLU A 98 -0.09 -8.34 10.50
CA GLU A 98 -0.02 -9.77 10.80
C GLU A 98 -0.85 -10.12 12.04
N SER A 99 -0.86 -9.24 13.06
CA SER A 99 -1.66 -9.41 14.28
C SER A 99 -3.16 -9.08 14.14
N ASN A 100 -3.59 -8.57 12.99
CA ASN A 100 -4.99 -8.20 12.74
C ASN A 100 -5.55 -8.93 11.52
N SER A 101 -6.32 -10.00 11.73
CA SER A 101 -6.85 -10.86 10.66
C SER A 101 -7.71 -10.14 9.61
N ARG A 102 -8.22 -8.94 9.92
CA ARG A 102 -9.01 -8.14 8.99
C ARG A 102 -8.17 -7.60 7.83
N VAL A 103 -6.86 -7.40 8.00
CA VAL A 103 -5.99 -6.95 6.89
C VAL A 103 -5.82 -8.09 5.88
N LYS A 104 -6.31 -7.87 4.66
CA LYS A 104 -6.31 -8.89 3.59
C LYS A 104 -5.28 -8.63 2.50
N VAL A 105 -5.11 -7.36 2.12
CA VAL A 105 -4.22 -6.97 1.02
C VAL A 105 -3.64 -5.58 1.21
N VAL A 106 -2.41 -5.42 0.73
CA VAL A 106 -1.68 -4.16 0.63
C VAL A 106 -1.38 -3.89 -0.84
N PHE A 107 -1.91 -2.79 -1.38
CA PHE A 107 -1.56 -2.29 -2.70
C PHE A 107 -0.43 -1.28 -2.58
N GLN A 108 0.60 -1.48 -3.41
CA GLN A 108 1.82 -0.71 -3.37
C GLN A 108 2.35 -0.38 -4.78
N GLY A 109 3.33 0.52 -4.85
CA GLY A 109 3.95 0.99 -6.09
C GLY A 109 5.46 1.08 -5.93
N HIS A 110 6.07 2.16 -6.41
CA HIS A 110 7.50 2.50 -6.24
C HIS A 110 8.52 1.57 -6.94
N HIS A 111 8.42 0.25 -6.78
CA HIS A 111 9.20 -0.70 -7.56
C HIS A 111 8.57 -0.90 -8.94
N HIS A 112 9.09 -0.17 -9.94
CA HIS A 112 8.46 -0.08 -11.26
C HIS A 112 8.36 -1.41 -12.02
N GLU A 113 9.24 -2.38 -11.74
CA GLU A 113 9.15 -3.74 -12.27
C GLU A 113 7.90 -4.49 -11.78
N GLY A 114 7.24 -3.99 -10.74
CA GLY A 114 6.22 -4.70 -10.00
C GLY A 114 6.83 -5.70 -9.02
N HIS A 115 5.96 -6.31 -8.22
CA HIS A 115 6.32 -7.31 -7.21
C HIS A 115 5.03 -7.96 -6.70
N TYR A 116 5.14 -9.19 -6.23
CA TYR A 116 4.08 -9.84 -5.49
C TYR A 116 4.69 -10.68 -4.38
N GLU A 117 4.13 -10.55 -3.19
CA GLU A 117 4.52 -11.36 -2.05
C GLU A 117 3.28 -11.67 -1.19
N GLU A 118 3.23 -12.88 -0.64
CA GLU A 118 2.27 -13.23 0.40
C GLU A 118 3.01 -13.46 1.70
N ILE A 119 2.59 -12.76 2.77
CA ILE A 119 3.18 -12.89 4.09
C ILE A 119 2.07 -13.16 5.09
N ASN A 120 2.12 -14.33 5.74
CA ASN A 120 1.14 -14.73 6.77
C ASN A 120 -0.33 -14.57 6.32
N GLY A 121 -0.60 -14.92 5.06
CA GLY A 121 -1.94 -14.84 4.45
C GLY A 121 -2.40 -13.41 4.07
N ILE A 122 -1.48 -12.45 4.04
CA ILE A 122 -1.71 -11.08 3.56
C ILE A 122 -1.02 -10.92 2.21
N HIS A 123 -1.76 -10.46 1.20
CA HIS A 123 -1.20 -10.23 -0.13
C HIS A 123 -0.60 -8.83 -0.24
N TYR A 124 0.62 -8.72 -0.76
CA TYR A 124 1.30 -7.46 -1.06
C TYR A 124 1.48 -7.37 -2.56
N ILE A 125 0.75 -6.46 -3.20
CA ILE A 125 0.68 -6.34 -4.66
C ILE A 125 1.32 -5.02 -5.07
N THR A 126 2.48 -5.07 -5.70
CA THR A 126 3.10 -3.90 -6.32
C THR A 126 2.68 -3.80 -7.77
N ILE A 127 1.91 -2.76 -8.09
CA ILE A 127 1.51 -2.46 -9.47
C ILE A 127 2.73 -1.86 -10.20
N PRO A 128 3.09 -2.38 -11.40
CA PRO A 128 4.20 -1.82 -12.18
C PRO A 128 4.07 -0.31 -12.45
N GLY A 129 5.19 0.32 -12.81
CA GLY A 129 5.22 1.74 -13.14
C GLY A 129 4.61 2.03 -14.52
N MET A 130 3.71 3.01 -14.61
CA MET A 130 3.16 3.48 -15.91
C MET A 130 4.18 4.23 -16.78
N ILE A 131 5.34 4.57 -16.22
CA ILE A 131 6.35 5.42 -16.87
C ILE A 131 7.37 4.60 -17.68
N GLU A 132 7.32 3.27 -17.58
CA GLU A 132 8.33 2.37 -18.14
C GLU A 132 8.11 2.09 -19.63
N GLY A 133 8.39 3.08 -20.47
CA GLY A 133 8.35 2.96 -21.92
C GLY A 133 7.16 3.63 -22.59
N GLU A 134 7.01 3.42 -23.90
CA GLU A 134 6.00 4.11 -24.70
C GLU A 134 4.58 3.56 -24.48
N SER A 135 3.61 4.46 -24.51
CA SER A 135 2.17 4.15 -24.49
C SER A 135 1.68 3.75 -25.89
N PRO A 136 0.68 2.85 -26.02
CA PRO A 136 -0.13 2.26 -24.95
C PRO A 136 0.32 0.90 -24.40
N GLU A 137 1.30 0.23 -25.02
CA GLU A 137 1.68 -1.15 -24.69
C GLU A 137 2.36 -1.27 -23.31
N ASN A 138 3.06 -0.22 -22.87
CA ASN A 138 3.76 -0.20 -21.59
C ASN A 138 2.98 0.50 -20.46
N ASN A 139 1.71 0.85 -20.69
CA ASN A 139 0.85 1.31 -19.61
C ASN A 139 0.56 0.16 -18.61
N THR A 140 0.02 0.47 -17.44
CA THR A 140 -0.29 -0.52 -16.41
C THR A 140 -1.32 0.03 -15.42
N TYR A 141 -2.39 -0.71 -15.21
CA TYR A 141 -3.42 -0.43 -14.22
C TYR A 141 -4.23 -1.70 -13.97
N ALA A 142 -5.06 -1.71 -12.93
CA ALA A 142 -5.94 -2.82 -12.63
C ALA A 142 -7.29 -2.32 -12.11
N VAL A 143 -8.32 -3.13 -12.35
CA VAL A 143 -9.59 -3.06 -11.62
C VAL A 143 -9.57 -4.15 -10.56
N VAL A 144 -9.92 -3.78 -9.33
CA VAL A 144 -9.91 -4.71 -8.19
C VAL A 144 -11.31 -4.87 -7.64
N GLU A 145 -11.73 -6.12 -7.46
CA GLU A 145 -13.00 -6.48 -6.87
C GLU A 145 -12.78 -7.38 -5.66
N LEU A 146 -13.59 -7.16 -4.61
CA LEU A 146 -13.76 -8.15 -3.54
C LEU A 146 -15.05 -8.90 -3.82
N ASP A 147 -14.95 -10.20 -4.05
CA ASP A 147 -16.12 -11.01 -4.33
C ASP A 147 -16.88 -11.39 -3.05
N LYS A 148 -18.08 -11.96 -3.22
CA LYS A 148 -18.94 -12.40 -2.12
C LYS A 148 -18.34 -13.47 -1.21
N ASN A 149 -17.28 -14.14 -1.64
CA ASN A 149 -16.56 -15.16 -0.88
C ASN A 149 -15.34 -14.56 -0.15
N GLY A 150 -15.13 -13.25 -0.26
CA GLY A 150 -13.99 -12.54 0.33
C GLY A 150 -12.72 -12.58 -0.52
N ARG A 151 -12.77 -13.14 -1.73
CA ARG A 151 -11.58 -13.22 -2.60
C ARG A 151 -11.31 -11.89 -3.26
N ILE A 152 -10.03 -11.62 -3.53
CA ILE A 152 -9.61 -10.44 -4.26
C ILE A 152 -9.36 -10.83 -5.70
N LEU A 153 -10.12 -10.23 -6.61
CA LEU A 153 -9.98 -10.36 -8.05
C LEU A 153 -9.27 -9.12 -8.57
N VAL A 154 -8.12 -9.31 -9.21
CA VAL A 154 -7.38 -8.24 -9.87
C VAL A 154 -7.49 -8.50 -11.37
N ASP A 155 -8.23 -7.64 -12.07
CA ASP A 155 -8.31 -7.59 -13.53
C ASP A 155 -7.24 -6.61 -14.01
N GLY A 156 -6.12 -7.17 -14.46
CA GLY A 156 -4.90 -6.45 -14.80
C GLY A 156 -4.88 -6.06 -16.28
N TYR A 157 -4.50 -4.82 -16.55
CA TYR A 157 -4.39 -4.31 -17.91
C TYR A 157 -2.93 -4.10 -18.29
N ARG A 158 -2.60 -4.51 -19.52
CA ARG A 158 -1.28 -4.33 -20.15
C ARG A 158 -0.19 -5.05 -19.36
N LYS A 159 0.69 -4.35 -18.65
CA LYS A 159 1.79 -4.96 -17.88
C LYS A 159 1.36 -5.46 -16.50
N CYS A 160 0.15 -5.11 -16.03
CA CYS A 160 -0.38 -5.65 -14.78
C CYS A 160 -1.01 -7.02 -15.02
N PRO A 161 -0.59 -8.09 -14.33
CA PRO A 161 -1.18 -9.42 -14.48
C PRO A 161 -2.50 -9.57 -13.72
N ASP A 162 -3.37 -10.43 -14.23
CA ASP A 162 -4.58 -10.88 -13.52
C ASP A 162 -4.23 -11.69 -12.27
N ARG A 163 -5.05 -11.59 -11.23
CA ARG A 163 -4.91 -12.39 -10.01
C ARG A 163 -6.27 -12.75 -9.43
N ILE A 164 -6.34 -13.95 -8.87
CA ILE A 164 -7.44 -14.40 -8.00
C ILE A 164 -6.78 -14.83 -6.70
N LEU A 165 -7.06 -14.13 -5.61
CA LEU A 165 -6.35 -14.28 -4.35
C LEU A 165 -7.32 -14.69 -3.24
N GLU A 166 -7.00 -15.79 -2.57
CA GLU A 166 -7.75 -16.31 -1.44
C GLU A 166 -7.30 -15.59 -0.16
N THR A 167 -8.22 -14.91 0.51
CA THR A 167 -7.89 -14.16 1.73
C THR A 167 -7.90 -15.07 2.95
N ARG A 168 -6.98 -14.82 3.89
CA ARG A 168 -7.03 -15.44 5.22
C ARG A 168 -8.37 -15.14 5.93
N LYS A 169 -8.79 -16.05 6.81
CA LYS A 169 -9.97 -15.88 7.66
C LYS A 169 -9.67 -14.90 8.80
#